data_AF-A0A935CSQ5-F1
#
_entry.id   AF-A0A935CSQ5-F1
#
_cell.length_a   1.000
_cell.length_b   1.000
_cell.length_c   1.000
_cell.angle_alpha   90.00
_cell.angle_beta   90.00
_cell.angle_gamma   90.00
#
_symmetry.space_group_name_H-M   'P 1'
#
loop_
_entity.id
_entity.type
_entity.pdbx_description
1 polymer ?
#
loop_
_entity_poly.entity_id
_entity_poly.type
_entity_poly.pdbx_seq_one_letter_code
_entity_poly.pdbx_strand_id
1 'polypeptide(L)'
;MRKGAERRESDRVGAREGTRVLVIDDSTTVLAVLRRYLEQNQYLVLEAETAEAGIQIARQEHPDLIFLDIVLPGMNGFTALRTLRREPGTKDIPIIMMSGNEQATEQFYAQRIGADDFMKKPFSRPELFARIERLLDVDKVPKRFAAAATNPNFGAPP
;
A
#
# COMPACT_ATOMS: atom_id res chain seq x y z
N MET A 1 -2.17 41.87 8.25
CA MET A 1 -3.02 40.75 8.72
C MET A 1 -2.20 39.47 8.60
N ARG A 2 -1.91 38.79 9.71
CA ARG A 2 -0.90 37.72 9.80
C ARG A 2 -1.54 36.33 9.77
N LYS A 3 -0.95 35.44 8.95
CA LYS A 3 -0.80 33.97 9.10
C LYS A 3 -2.04 33.16 9.50
N GLY A 4 -2.80 32.69 8.50
CA GLY A 4 -3.90 31.74 8.68
C GLY A 4 -3.75 30.38 7.97
N ALA A 5 -2.72 30.17 7.14
CA ALA A 5 -2.68 28.99 6.24
C ALA A 5 -1.56 27.97 6.50
N GLU A 6 -0.61 28.22 7.40
CA GLU A 6 0.59 27.36 7.57
C GLU A 6 0.49 26.34 8.73
N ARG A 7 -0.63 26.27 9.46
CA ARG A 7 -0.73 25.47 10.71
C ARG A 7 -1.38 24.08 10.56
N ARG A 8 -1.19 23.36 9.44
CA ARG A 8 -1.49 21.90 9.34
C ARG A 8 -0.59 21.12 8.36
N GLU A 9 0.57 21.65 8.00
CA GLU A 9 1.52 20.93 7.11
C GLU A 9 2.62 20.19 7.91
N SER A 10 2.81 20.52 9.20
CA SER A 10 4.01 20.16 9.96
C SER A 10 3.98 18.85 10.76
N ASP A 11 2.88 18.11 10.84
CA ASP A 11 2.82 16.92 11.72
C ASP A 11 2.21 15.66 11.06
N ARG A 12 2.31 15.52 9.72
CA ARG A 12 2.10 14.18 9.14
C ARG A 12 3.34 13.36 9.38
N VAL A 13 3.21 12.26 10.11
CA VAL A 13 4.31 11.32 10.34
C VAL A 13 4.52 10.55 9.03
N GLY A 14 5.18 11.17 8.06
CA GLY A 14 5.59 10.48 6.85
C GLY A 14 6.66 9.43 7.13
N ALA A 15 6.76 8.41 6.28
CA ALA A 15 7.93 7.55 6.27
C ALA A 15 9.20 8.38 6.03
N ARG A 16 10.36 7.82 6.34
CA ARG A 16 11.66 8.46 6.02
C ARG A 16 11.73 8.86 4.54
N GLU A 17 12.38 9.98 4.26
CA GLU A 17 12.72 10.37 2.89
C GLU A 17 13.50 9.23 2.19
N GLY A 18 13.20 9.01 0.91
CA GLY A 18 13.82 7.93 0.13
C GLY A 18 13.20 6.55 0.34
N THR A 19 12.13 6.42 1.14
CA THR A 19 11.35 5.18 1.24
C THR A 19 10.87 4.74 -0.14
N ARG A 20 11.21 3.50 -0.53
CA ARG A 20 10.88 2.91 -1.83
C ARG A 20 9.51 2.24 -1.77
N VAL A 21 8.59 2.71 -2.60
CA VAL A 21 7.21 2.20 -2.68
C VAL A 21 7.00 1.60 -4.05
N LEU A 22 6.63 0.32 -4.10
CA LEU A 22 6.20 -0.34 -5.31
C LEU A 22 4.68 -0.26 -5.45
N VAL A 23 4.19 0.21 -6.59
CA VAL A 23 2.78 0.23 -6.95
C VAL A 23 2.53 -0.77 -8.08
N ILE A 24 1.59 -1.69 -7.86
CA ILE A 24 1.22 -2.72 -8.83
C ILE A 24 -0.26 -2.52 -9.20
N ASP A 25 -0.51 -2.00 -10.39
CA ASP A 25 -1.83 -1.62 -10.88
C ASP A 25 -1.84 -1.55 -12.42
N ASP A 26 -2.81 -2.15 -13.09
CA ASP A 26 -2.93 -2.09 -14.55
C ASP A 26 -3.51 -0.75 -15.04
N SER A 27 -4.06 0.06 -14.13
CA SER A 27 -4.56 1.39 -14.45
C SER A 27 -3.45 2.43 -14.42
N THR A 28 -3.03 2.89 -15.61
CA THR A 28 -2.08 4.01 -15.77
C THR A 28 -2.51 5.29 -15.03
N THR A 29 -3.82 5.51 -14.89
CA THR A 29 -4.38 6.62 -14.10
C THR A 29 -4.08 6.45 -12.60
N VAL A 30 -4.25 5.25 -12.05
CA VAL A 30 -3.96 4.97 -10.64
C VAL A 30 -2.46 5.10 -10.37
N LEU A 31 -1.63 4.53 -11.25
CA LEU A 31 -0.17 4.68 -11.18
C LEU A 31 0.23 6.15 -11.15
N ALA A 32 -0.28 6.96 -12.09
CA ALA A 32 0.05 8.39 -12.15
C ALA A 32 -0.39 9.17 -10.91
N VAL A 33 -1.57 8.86 -10.35
CA VAL A 33 -2.07 9.50 -9.13
C VAL A 33 -1.22 9.14 -7.91
N LEU A 34 -0.91 7.85 -7.72
CA LEU A 34 -0.06 7.39 -6.61
C LEU A 34 1.35 7.95 -6.73
N ARG A 35 1.97 7.88 -7.92
CA ARG A 35 3.28 8.47 -8.18
C ARG A 35 3.31 9.93 -7.76
N ARG A 36 2.37 10.74 -8.25
CA ARG A 36 2.28 12.15 -7.90
C ARG A 36 2.18 12.37 -6.40
N TYR A 37 1.30 11.64 -5.70
CA TYR A 37 1.13 11.83 -4.26
C TYR A 37 2.38 11.41 -3.46
N LEU A 38 3.00 10.30 -3.83
CA LEU A 38 4.16 9.74 -3.15
C LEU A 38 5.42 10.58 -3.40
N GLU A 39 5.72 10.95 -4.65
CA GLU A 39 6.89 11.78 -4.98
C GLU A 39 6.81 13.19 -4.35
N GLN A 40 5.61 13.77 -4.28
CA GLN A 40 5.39 15.04 -3.55
C GLN A 40 5.69 14.96 -2.06
N ASN A 41 5.86 13.77 -1.50
CA ASN A 41 6.29 13.54 -0.13
C ASN A 41 7.64 12.79 -0.06
N GLN A 42 8.47 12.90 -1.11
CA GLN A 42 9.86 12.43 -1.17
C GLN A 42 10.04 10.89 -1.07
N TYR A 43 9.02 10.12 -1.48
CA TYR A 43 9.14 8.68 -1.68
C TYR A 43 9.75 8.38 -3.06
N LEU A 44 10.45 7.25 -3.16
CA LEU A 44 10.91 6.70 -4.44
C LEU A 44 9.87 5.70 -4.95
N VAL A 45 9.29 5.95 -6.13
CA VAL A 45 8.19 5.14 -6.65
C VAL A 45 8.69 4.17 -7.71
N LEU A 46 8.40 2.89 -7.52
CA LEU A 46 8.55 1.81 -8.49
C LEU A 46 7.16 1.39 -8.95
N GLU A 47 7.03 0.96 -10.21
CA GLU A 47 5.72 0.68 -10.80
C GLU A 47 5.72 -0.61 -11.61
N ALA A 48 4.59 -1.30 -11.59
CA ALA A 48 4.30 -2.43 -12.45
C ALA A 48 2.84 -2.44 -12.87
N GLU A 49 2.60 -2.72 -14.15
CA GLU A 49 1.23 -2.85 -14.71
C GLU A 49 0.67 -4.28 -14.58
N THR A 50 1.50 -5.25 -14.16
CA THR A 50 1.10 -6.64 -13.96
C THR A 50 1.65 -7.20 -12.66
N ALA A 51 0.95 -8.20 -12.12
CA ALA A 51 1.38 -8.92 -10.92
C ALA A 51 2.76 -9.56 -11.11
N GLU A 52 3.03 -10.16 -12.27
CA GLU A 52 4.30 -10.82 -12.58
C GLU A 52 5.46 -9.83 -12.58
N ALA A 53 5.30 -8.68 -13.23
CA ALA A 53 6.32 -7.64 -13.25
C ALA A 53 6.54 -7.08 -11.83
N GLY A 54 5.47 -6.83 -11.08
CA GLY A 54 5.53 -6.36 -9.71
C GLY A 54 6.29 -7.33 -8.79
N ILE A 55 6.07 -8.63 -8.93
CA ILE A 55 6.81 -9.66 -8.18
C ILE A 55 8.30 -9.62 -8.53
N GLN A 56 8.68 -9.51 -9.81
CA GLN A 56 10.09 -9.42 -10.19
C GLN A 56 10.76 -8.17 -9.62
N ILE A 57 10.09 -7.01 -9.70
CA ILE A 57 10.60 -5.77 -9.13
C ILE A 57 10.75 -5.92 -7.61
N ALA A 58 9.75 -6.48 -6.92
CA ALA A 58 9.83 -6.70 -5.47
C ALA A 58 11.04 -7.55 -5.07
N ARG A 59 11.37 -8.57 -5.87
CA ARG A 59 12.53 -9.45 -5.64
C ARG A 59 13.87 -8.77 -5.88
N GLN A 60 13.96 -7.93 -6.91
CA GLN A 60 15.22 -7.31 -7.32
C GLN A 60 15.53 -6.07 -6.49
N GLU A 61 14.49 -5.28 -6.24
CA GLU A 61 14.64 -3.94 -5.73
C GLU A 61 14.45 -3.92 -4.20
N HIS A 62 13.67 -4.85 -3.61
CA HIS A 62 13.32 -4.86 -2.18
C HIS A 62 12.68 -3.52 -1.73
N PRO A 63 11.45 -3.20 -2.20
CA PRO A 63 10.75 -2.00 -1.75
C PRO A 63 10.44 -2.07 -0.25
N ASP A 64 10.35 -0.91 0.39
CA ASP A 64 9.95 -0.78 1.79
C ASP A 64 8.43 -1.00 1.96
N LEU A 65 7.62 -0.74 0.93
CA LEU A 65 6.16 -0.88 0.95
C LEU A 65 5.61 -1.24 -0.44
N ILE A 66 4.54 -2.05 -0.49
CA ILE A 66 3.84 -2.38 -1.73
C ILE A 66 2.37 -1.96 -1.65
N PHE A 67 1.89 -1.27 -2.69
CA PHE A 67 0.48 -1.16 -3.03
C PHE A 67 0.16 -2.17 -4.13
N LEU A 68 -0.83 -3.03 -3.91
CA LEU A 68 -1.16 -4.12 -4.83
C LEU A 68 -2.65 -4.14 -5.15
N ASP A 69 -3.00 -3.89 -6.41
CA ASP A 69 -4.38 -4.06 -6.85
C ASP A 69 -4.82 -5.54 -6.83
N ILE A 70 -6.07 -5.77 -6.47
CA ILE A 70 -6.66 -7.11 -6.44
C ILE A 70 -7.01 -7.60 -7.85
N VAL A 71 -7.53 -6.72 -8.71
CA VAL A 71 -8.10 -7.06 -10.02
C VAL A 71 -7.10 -6.71 -11.11
N LEU A 72 -6.14 -7.60 -11.31
CA LEU A 72 -5.13 -7.49 -12.36
C LEU A 72 -5.40 -8.46 -13.51
N PRO A 73 -5.01 -8.13 -14.75
CA PRO A 73 -5.07 -9.06 -15.86
C PRO A 73 -4.09 -10.23 -15.65
N GLY A 74 -4.53 -11.44 -15.98
CA GLY A 74 -3.73 -12.66 -15.79
C GLY A 74 -3.72 -13.11 -14.33
N MET A 75 -2.64 -12.81 -13.59
CA MET A 75 -2.54 -13.14 -12.18
C MET A 75 -3.21 -12.09 -11.30
N ASN A 76 -4.22 -12.49 -10.53
CA ASN A 76 -4.87 -11.59 -9.57
C ASN A 76 -3.97 -11.24 -8.37
N GLY A 77 -4.29 -10.12 -7.70
CA GLY A 77 -3.50 -9.61 -6.57
C GLY A 77 -3.46 -10.56 -5.37
N PHE A 78 -4.49 -11.38 -5.13
CA PHE A 78 -4.44 -12.38 -4.05
C PHE A 78 -3.38 -13.45 -4.29
N THR A 79 -3.21 -13.87 -5.54
CA THR A 79 -2.18 -14.83 -5.93
C THR A 79 -0.80 -14.19 -5.79
N ALA A 80 -0.64 -12.95 -6.26
CA ALA A 80 0.60 -12.20 -6.11
C ALA A 80 1.01 -12.01 -4.64
N LEU A 81 0.07 -11.62 -3.78
CA LEU A 81 0.28 -11.52 -2.34
C LEU A 81 0.77 -12.84 -1.74
N ARG A 82 0.14 -13.97 -2.08
CA ARG A 82 0.57 -15.30 -1.59
C ARG A 82 1.97 -15.65 -2.07
N THR A 83 2.34 -15.29 -3.30
CA THR A 83 3.68 -15.50 -3.84
C THR A 83 4.72 -14.70 -3.06
N LEU A 84 4.50 -13.39 -2.89
CA LEU A 84 5.38 -12.50 -2.11
C LEU A 84 5.54 -13.00 -0.67
N ARG A 85 4.46 -13.46 -0.04
CA ARG A 85 4.49 -13.98 1.34
C ARG A 85 5.27 -15.28 1.53
N ARG A 86 5.49 -16.06 0.46
CA ARG A 86 6.22 -17.34 0.52
C ARG A 86 7.73 -17.17 0.40
N GLU A 87 8.20 -16.02 -0.05
CA GLU A 87 9.60 -15.81 -0.39
C GLU A 87 10.35 -15.08 0.74
N PRO A 88 11.49 -15.61 1.22
CA PRO A 88 12.24 -15.01 2.32
C PRO A 88 12.61 -13.53 2.12
N GLY A 89 12.86 -13.11 0.87
CA GLY A 89 13.26 -11.74 0.54
C GLY A 89 12.13 -10.72 0.41
N THR A 90 10.87 -11.17 0.38
CA THR A 90 9.70 -10.29 0.18
C THR A 90 8.58 -10.50 1.20
N LYS A 91 8.60 -11.61 1.95
CA LYS A 91 7.55 -11.98 2.91
C LYS A 91 7.28 -10.94 3.99
N ASP A 92 8.29 -10.15 4.37
CA ASP A 92 8.23 -9.18 5.45
C ASP A 92 7.95 -7.75 4.96
N ILE A 93 7.89 -7.53 3.63
CA ILE A 93 7.53 -6.22 3.06
C ILE A 93 6.05 -5.96 3.36
N PRO A 94 5.67 -4.83 4.00
CA PRO A 94 4.26 -4.49 4.20
C PRO A 94 3.53 -4.33 2.85
N ILE A 95 2.31 -4.87 2.76
CA ILE A 95 1.48 -4.84 1.55
C ILE A 95 0.10 -4.28 1.89
N ILE A 96 -0.27 -3.19 1.21
CA ILE A 96 -1.60 -2.60 1.22
C ILE A 96 -2.33 -3.05 -0.04
N MET A 97 -3.40 -3.82 0.12
CA MET A 97 -4.22 -4.25 -1.01
C MET A 97 -5.15 -3.11 -1.45
N MET A 98 -5.38 -2.98 -2.75
CA MET A 98 -6.28 -1.98 -3.33
C MET A 98 -7.37 -2.64 -4.17
N SER A 99 -8.58 -2.07 -4.17
CA SER A 99 -9.63 -2.47 -5.10
C SER A 99 -10.72 -1.42 -5.21
N GLY A 100 -11.23 -1.21 -6.42
CA GLY A 100 -12.50 -0.50 -6.68
C GLY A 100 -13.69 -1.44 -6.89
N ASN A 101 -13.45 -2.76 -6.98
CA ASN A 101 -14.47 -3.76 -7.21
C ASN A 101 -15.04 -4.26 -5.87
N GLU A 102 -16.37 -4.23 -5.72
CA GLU A 102 -17.06 -4.59 -4.49
C GLU A 102 -16.89 -6.06 -4.14
N GLN A 103 -17.05 -6.97 -5.10
CA GLN A 103 -16.87 -8.41 -4.87
C GLN A 103 -15.45 -8.76 -4.43
N ALA A 104 -14.44 -8.14 -5.06
CA ALA A 104 -13.04 -8.28 -4.65
C ALA A 104 -12.79 -7.73 -3.23
N THR A 105 -13.49 -6.66 -2.86
CA THR A 105 -13.44 -6.07 -1.51
C THR A 105 -14.07 -7.00 -0.47
N GLU A 106 -15.25 -7.54 -0.75
CA GLU A 106 -15.90 -8.56 0.10
C GLU A 106 -15.00 -9.79 0.24
N GLN A 107 -14.41 -10.26 -0.86
CA GLN A 107 -13.51 -11.39 -0.85
C GLN A 107 -12.25 -11.14 -0.01
N PHE A 108 -11.72 -9.91 -0.03
CA PHE A 108 -10.61 -9.50 0.83
C PHE A 108 -10.96 -9.67 2.31
N TYR A 109 -12.13 -9.19 2.74
CA TYR A 109 -12.56 -9.28 4.14
C TYR A 109 -13.01 -10.69 4.55
N ALA A 110 -13.55 -11.47 3.62
CA ALA A 110 -14.02 -12.83 3.88
C ALA A 110 -12.84 -13.81 4.05
N GLN A 111 -11.76 -13.61 3.32
CA GLN A 111 -10.55 -14.41 3.49
C GLN A 111 -9.71 -13.84 4.64
N ARG A 112 -9.12 -14.69 5.49
CA ARG A 112 -8.13 -14.27 6.50
C ARG A 112 -6.78 -13.97 5.82
N ILE A 113 -6.74 -12.95 4.98
CA ILE A 113 -5.61 -12.71 4.08
C ILE A 113 -4.48 -12.00 4.82
N GLY A 114 -3.25 -12.51 4.69
CA GLY A 114 -2.05 -11.95 5.30
C GLY A 114 -1.55 -10.63 4.68
N ALA A 115 -2.43 -9.78 4.17
CA ALA A 115 -2.11 -8.38 3.87
C ALA A 115 -2.00 -7.57 5.17
N ASP A 116 -1.40 -6.39 5.11
CA ASP A 116 -1.18 -5.54 6.30
C ASP A 116 -2.25 -4.44 6.42
N ASP A 117 -2.81 -3.98 5.29
CA ASP A 117 -3.95 -3.06 5.26
C ASP A 117 -4.70 -3.20 3.91
N PHE A 118 -5.81 -2.46 3.78
CA PHE A 118 -6.60 -2.34 2.56
C PHE A 118 -7.00 -0.88 2.29
N MET A 119 -7.07 -0.52 1.00
CA MET A 119 -7.51 0.79 0.53
C MET A 119 -8.52 0.66 -0.61
N LYS A 120 -9.73 1.18 -0.40
CA LYS A 120 -10.78 1.18 -1.43
C LYS A 120 -10.48 2.26 -2.48
N LYS A 121 -10.71 1.94 -3.76
CA LYS A 121 -10.70 2.93 -4.85
C LYS A 121 -12.13 3.46 -5.08
N PRO A 122 -12.31 4.75 -5.42
CA PRO A 122 -11.29 5.80 -5.45
C PRO A 122 -10.84 6.20 -4.04
N PHE A 123 -9.58 6.60 -3.91
CA PHE A 123 -8.97 7.05 -2.64
C PHE A 123 -8.52 8.51 -2.72
N SER A 124 -8.35 9.12 -1.54
CA SER A 124 -7.85 10.49 -1.41
C SER A 124 -6.39 10.51 -0.97
N ARG A 125 -5.69 11.64 -1.21
CA ARG A 125 -4.31 11.83 -0.70
C ARG A 125 -4.22 11.67 0.82
N PRO A 126 -5.13 12.24 1.64
CA PRO A 126 -5.12 11.99 3.09
C PRO A 126 -5.31 10.51 3.46
N GLU A 127 -6.20 9.79 2.76
CA GLU A 127 -6.41 8.38 3.01
C GLU A 127 -5.16 7.55 2.72
N LEU A 128 -4.48 7.81 1.60
CA LEU A 128 -3.21 7.17 1.24
C LEU A 128 -2.20 7.25 2.39
N PHE A 129 -1.93 8.46 2.88
CA PHE A 129 -0.95 8.66 3.93
C PHE A 129 -1.40 8.09 5.29
N ALA A 130 -2.70 8.14 5.59
CA ALA A 130 -3.22 7.49 6.79
C ALA A 130 -3.03 5.96 6.79
N ARG A 131 -3.00 5.30 5.62
CA ARG A 131 -2.66 3.86 5.52
C ARG A 131 -1.17 3.62 5.71
N ILE A 132 -0.32 4.44 5.10
CA ILE A 132 1.14 4.34 5.26
C ILE A 132 1.53 4.54 6.73
N GLU A 133 1.00 5.57 7.37
CA GLU A 133 1.24 5.92 8.78
C GLU A 133 0.98 4.76 9.75
N ARG A 134 -0.04 3.93 9.48
CA ARG A 134 -0.35 2.75 10.31
C ARG A 134 0.71 1.65 10.26
N LEU A 135 1.54 1.65 9.23
CA LEU A 135 2.56 0.62 9.00
C LEU A 135 3.97 1.11 9.38
N LEU A 136 4.11 2.34 9.85
CA LEU A 136 5.41 2.87 10.28
C LEU A 136 5.77 2.36 11.67
N ASP A 137 7.03 1.96 11.82
CA ASP A 137 7.61 1.70 13.13
C ASP A 137 8.10 2.99 13.81
N VAL A 138 8.77 2.83 14.97
CA VAL A 138 9.32 3.94 15.76
C VAL A 138 10.37 4.77 15.00
N ASP A 139 11.01 4.18 13.99
CA ASP A 139 12.03 4.82 13.15
C ASP A 139 11.43 5.36 11.84
N LYS A 140 10.10 5.35 11.71
CA LYS A 140 9.35 5.77 10.51
C LYS A 140 9.68 4.93 9.27
N VAL A 141 10.00 3.66 9.47
CA VAL A 141 10.19 2.67 8.41
C VAL A 141 8.94 1.81 8.30
N PRO A 142 8.36 1.62 7.10
CA PRO A 142 7.27 0.69 6.92
C PRO A 142 7.70 -0.72 7.34
N LYS A 143 6.93 -1.34 8.25
CA LYS A 143 7.15 -2.72 8.69
C LYS A 143 5.86 -3.51 8.69
N ARG A 144 6.00 -4.78 8.36
CA ARG A 144 4.98 -5.78 8.64
C ARG A 144 4.98 -6.07 10.14
N PHE A 145 3.96 -5.59 10.83
CA PHE A 145 3.66 -6.07 12.17
C PHE A 145 3.00 -7.44 12.01
N ALA A 146 3.72 -8.52 12.37
CA ALA A 146 3.13 -9.85 12.40
C ALA A 146 1.80 -9.77 13.13
N ALA A 147 0.75 -10.40 12.60
CA ALA A 147 -0.58 -10.37 13.17
C ALA A 147 -0.52 -10.89 14.62
N ALA A 148 -0.34 -9.97 15.57
CA ALA A 148 -0.71 -10.21 16.94
C ALA A 148 -2.18 -10.63 16.90
N ALA A 149 -2.49 -11.73 17.56
CA ALA A 149 -3.83 -12.29 17.63
C ALA A 149 -4.80 -11.30 18.29
N THR A 150 -5.29 -10.30 17.55
CA THR A 150 -6.38 -9.42 17.98
C THR A 150 -7.00 -8.79 16.76
N ASN A 151 -8.23 -9.18 16.50
CA ASN A 151 -9.24 -8.42 15.75
C ASN A 151 -9.11 -6.91 16.07
N PRO A 152 -8.86 -6.03 15.10
CA PRO A 152 -9.49 -4.73 15.09
C PRO A 152 -10.71 -4.84 14.19
N ASN A 153 -11.84 -4.44 14.71
CA ASN A 153 -13.06 -4.19 13.96
C ASN A 153 -12.73 -3.40 12.67
N PHE A 154 -12.53 -4.10 11.55
CA PHE A 154 -12.40 -3.48 10.24
C PHE A 154 -13.80 -2.99 9.92
N GLY A 155 -14.03 -1.70 10.12
CA GLY A 155 -15.31 -1.08 9.86
C GLY A 155 -15.79 -1.47 8.47
N ALA A 156 -16.74 -2.39 8.43
CA ALA A 156 -17.54 -2.64 7.25
C ALA A 156 -18.21 -1.30 6.87
N PRO A 157 -18.33 -0.96 5.58
CA PRO A 157 -19.21 0.13 5.21
C PRO A 157 -20.63 -0.19 5.71
N PRO A 158 -21.40 0.84 6.13
CA PRO A 158 -22.76 0.65 6.63
C PRO A 158 -23.69 0.01 5.59
#